data_AF-K2QAJ6-F1
#
_entry.id   AF-K2QAJ6-F1
#
_cell.length_a   1.000
_cell.length_b   1.000
_cell.length_c   1.000
_cell.angle_alpha   90.00
_cell.angle_beta   90.00
_cell.angle_gamma   90.00
#
_symmetry.space_group_name_H-M   'P 1'
#
loop_
_entity.id
_entity.type
_entity.pdbx_description
1 polymer ?
#
loop_
_entity_poly.entity_id
_entity_poly.type
_entity_poly.pdbx_seq_one_letter_code
_entity_poly.pdbx_strand_id
1 'polypeptide(L)'
;MQVDVDCLEESGQNWNVRIKVLLTTEELSLMDYEALKHLEDFNIEIKAPIIYFNSFLSIAEPWEDEPLEELINSIKLEVEYRMKILLA
;
A
#
# COMPACT_ATOMS: atom_id res chain seq x y z
N MET A 1 -9.46 10.34 -3.82
CA MET A 1 -8.29 9.46 -3.66
C MET A 1 -8.24 8.52 -4.85
N GLN A 2 -7.07 8.34 -5.42
CA GLN A 2 -6.79 7.35 -6.45
C GLN A 2 -5.72 6.39 -5.92
N VAL A 3 -5.97 5.07 -6.00
CA VAL A 3 -5.07 4.02 -5.52
C VAL A 3 -4.69 3.13 -6.68
N ASP A 4 -3.39 3.03 -6.96
CA ASP A 4 -2.83 2.26 -8.07
C ASP A 4 -1.62 1.44 -7.64
N VAL A 5 -1.37 0.35 -8.36
CA VAL A 5 -0.09 -0.37 -8.25
C VAL A 5 0.94 0.44 -9.03
N ASP A 6 1.95 0.97 -8.34
CA ASP A 6 3.01 1.78 -8.92
C ASP A 6 4.16 0.93 -9.43
N CYS A 7 4.55 -0.07 -8.63
CA CYS A 7 5.64 -0.96 -8.97
C CYS A 7 5.41 -2.37 -8.43
N LEU A 8 5.88 -3.34 -9.21
CA LEU A 8 5.93 -4.75 -8.84
C LEU A 8 7.31 -5.27 -9.28
N GLU A 9 8.23 -5.42 -8.31
CA GLU A 9 9.61 -5.82 -8.57
C GLU A 9 9.91 -7.18 -7.95
N GLU A 10 10.26 -8.15 -8.78
CA GLU A 10 10.75 -9.45 -8.32
C GLU A 10 12.17 -9.32 -7.76
N SER A 11 12.40 -9.89 -6.58
CA SER A 11 13.69 -9.93 -5.90
C SER A 11 13.94 -11.31 -5.29
N GLY A 12 14.43 -12.23 -6.13
CA GLY A 12 14.69 -13.61 -5.73
C GLY A 12 13.38 -14.40 -5.67
N GLN A 13 13.01 -14.87 -4.48
CA GLN A 13 11.72 -15.54 -4.22
C GLN A 13 10.70 -14.60 -3.60
N ASN A 14 10.81 -13.30 -3.87
CA ASN A 14 9.98 -12.28 -3.23
C ASN A 14 9.55 -11.22 -4.23
N TRP A 15 8.51 -10.49 -3.88
CA TRP A 15 7.98 -9.38 -4.63
C TRP A 15 7.93 -8.13 -3.77
N ASN A 16 8.56 -7.08 -4.25
CA ASN A 16 8.37 -5.74 -3.71
C ASN A 16 7.15 -5.13 -4.41
N VAL A 17 6.07 -4.97 -3.65
CA VAL A 17 4.84 -4.33 -4.13
C VAL A 17 4.82 -2.89 -3.64
N ARG A 18 4.70 -1.94 -4.56
CA ARG A 18 4.48 -0.54 -4.22
C ARG A 18 3.09 -0.11 -4.68
N ILE A 19 2.26 0.29 -3.72
CA ILE A 19 0.98 0.94 -3.99
C ILE A 19 1.16 2.45 -3.87
N LYS A 20 0.65 3.18 -4.85
CA LYS A 20 0.63 4.63 -4.89
C LYS A 20 -0.78 5.12 -4.61
N VAL A 21 -0.88 6.02 -3.64
CA VAL A 21 -2.09 6.73 -3.29
C VAL A 21 -1.90 8.19 -3.66
N LEU A 22 -2.70 8.68 -4.61
CA LEU A 22 -2.79 10.10 -4.95
C LEU A 22 -3.99 10.72 -4.26
N LEU A 23 -3.73 11.77 -3.49
CA LEU A 23 -4.75 12.50 -2.74
C LEU A 23 -5.11 13.82 -3.42
N THR A 24 -6.35 14.24 -3.26
CA THR A 24 -6.74 15.62 -3.57
C THR A 24 -6.24 16.57 -2.49
N THR A 25 -6.24 17.88 -2.77
CA THR A 25 -5.88 18.91 -1.78
C THR A 25 -6.78 18.84 -0.53
N GLU A 26 -8.06 18.54 -0.70
CA GLU A 26 -9.02 18.38 0.39
C GLU A 26 -8.67 17.17 1.25
N GLU A 27 -8.42 16.02 0.64
CA GLU A 27 -8.03 14.78 1.35
C GLU A 27 -6.71 14.93 2.09
N LEU A 28 -5.72 15.59 1.47
CA LEU A 28 -4.42 15.85 2.10
C LEU A 28 -4.56 16.70 3.37
N SER A 29 -5.57 17.58 3.43
CA SER A 29 -5.83 18.43 4.60
C SER A 29 -6.49 17.70 5.77
N LEU A 30 -7.16 16.59 5.51
CA LEU A 30 -7.83 15.74 6.50
C LEU A 30 -6.94 14.62 7.03
N MET A 31 -5.73 14.46 6.48
CA MET A 31 -4.87 13.32 6.75
C MET A 31 -4.35 13.28 8.19
N ASP A 32 -4.57 12.15 8.88
CA ASP A 32 -3.86 11.84 10.12
C ASP A 32 -2.48 11.22 9.85
N TYR A 33 -1.45 12.08 9.80
CA TYR A 33 -0.06 11.68 9.60
C TYR A 33 0.57 10.92 10.78
N GLU A 34 0.01 11.03 11.98
CA GLU A 34 0.51 10.25 13.12
C GLU A 34 0.00 8.81 13.03
N ALA A 35 -1.27 8.62 12.68
CA ALA A 35 -1.83 7.29 12.44
C ALA A 35 -1.15 6.53 11.29
N LEU A 36 -0.66 7.23 10.25
CA LEU A 36 0.14 6.64 9.16
C LEU A 36 1.41 5.93 9.66
N LYS A 37 2.05 6.43 10.72
CA LYS A 37 3.29 5.83 11.27
C LYS A 37 3.05 4.51 11.99
N HIS A 38 1.79 4.20 12.31
CA HIS A 38 1.41 3.00 13.06
C HIS A 38 0.94 1.84 12.16
N LEU A 39 1.05 1.97 10.84
CA LEU A 39 0.76 0.89 9.90
C LEU A 39 1.99 -0.01 9.75
N GLU A 40 2.13 -0.98 10.66
CA GLU A 40 3.28 -1.89 10.74
C GLU A 40 3.44 -2.78 9.51
N ASP A 41 2.33 -3.05 8.80
CA ASP A 41 2.30 -3.91 7.60
C ASP A 41 2.94 -3.25 6.36
N PHE A 42 3.22 -1.94 6.42
CA PHE A 42 3.72 -1.18 5.29
C PHE A 42 4.93 -0.31 5.66
N ASN A 43 5.92 -0.29 4.77
CA ASN A 43 6.91 0.78 4.77
C ASN A 43 6.37 1.96 3.94
N ILE A 44 6.04 3.07 4.61
CA ILE A 44 5.33 4.20 4.01
C ILE A 44 6.28 5.34 3.69
N GLU A 45 6.26 5.81 2.44
CA GLU A 45 6.98 7.00 1.98
C GLU A 45 5.98 8.09 1.55
N ILE A 46 6.05 9.25 2.20
CA ILE A 46 5.15 10.38 1.93
C ILE A 46 5.87 11.40 1.02
N LYS A 47 5.36 11.57 -0.20
CA LYS A 47 5.78 12.59 -1.18
C LYS A 47 4.56 13.37 -1.63
N ALA A 48 4.00 14.19 -0.72
CA ALA A 48 2.73 14.88 -0.91
C ALA A 48 2.61 15.55 -2.31
N PRO A 49 1.47 15.37 -3.02
CA PRO A 49 0.22 14.77 -2.55
C PRO A 49 0.16 13.23 -2.69
N ILE A 50 1.31 12.59 -2.96
CA ILE A 50 1.41 11.15 -3.17
C ILE A 50 1.92 10.47 -1.90
N ILE A 51 1.33 9.32 -1.57
CA ILE A 51 1.79 8.42 -0.52
C ILE A 51 2.07 7.06 -1.14
N TYR A 52 3.23 6.50 -0.83
CA TYR A 52 3.66 5.20 -1.31
C TYR A 52 3.64 4.20 -0.16
N PHE A 53 2.90 3.12 -0.34
CA PHE A 53 2.86 1.97 0.56
C PHE A 53 3.70 0.87 -0.05
N ASN A 54 4.81 0.53 0.60
CA ASN A 54 5.69 -0.53 0.15
C ASN A 54 5.44 -1.77 1.04
N SER A 55 5.14 -2.89 0.40
CA SER A 55 4.95 -4.19 1.04
C SER A 55 5.84 -5.24 0.38
N PHE A 56 6.16 -6.28 1.13
CA PHE A 56 7.01 -7.37 0.69
C PHE A 56 6.22 -8.67 0.76
N LEU A 57 6.08 -9.34 -0.38
CA LEU A 57 5.46 -10.65 -0.51
C LEU A 57 6.52 -11.72 -0.74
N SER A 58 6.38 -12.88 -0.11
CA SER A 58 7.33 -13.97 -0.21
C SER A 58 6.64 -15.21 -0.78
N ILE A 59 6.89 -15.49 -2.06
CA ILE A 59 6.35 -16.69 -2.75
C ILE A 59 6.98 -18.01 -2.27
N ALA A 60 7.99 -17.93 -1.40
CA ALA A 60 8.55 -19.10 -0.72
C ALA A 60 7.65 -19.59 0.42
N GLU A 61 6.67 -18.78 0.83
CA GLU A 61 5.78 -19.12 1.92
C GLU A 61 4.66 -20.05 1.45
N PRO A 62 4.51 -21.26 2.05
CA PRO A 62 3.58 -22.29 1.57
C PRO A 62 2.09 -21.95 1.76
N TRP A 63 1.76 -20.76 2.23
CA TRP A 63 0.39 -20.24 2.35
C TRP A 63 0.00 -19.29 1.21
N GLU A 64 0.94 -18.86 0.36
CA GLU A 64 0.66 -18.12 -0.88
C GLU A 64 0.28 -19.10 -2.02
N ASP A 65 -0.73 -19.95 -1.81
CA ASP A 65 -1.35 -20.75 -2.89
C ASP A 65 -2.21 -19.87 -3.83
N GLU A 66 -2.37 -18.59 -3.50
CA GLU A 66 -3.12 -17.62 -4.28
C GLU A 66 -2.27 -17.04 -5.44
N PRO A 67 -2.90 -16.76 -6.60
CA PRO A 67 -2.21 -16.03 -7.67
C PRO A 67 -1.69 -14.68 -7.18
N LEU A 68 -0.49 -14.30 -7.63
CA LEU A 68 0.12 -13.00 -7.32
C LEU A 68 -0.83 -11.80 -7.55
N GLU A 69 -1.69 -11.88 -8.56
CA GLU A 69 -2.71 -10.86 -8.85
C GLU A 69 -3.72 -10.70 -7.70
N GLU A 70 -4.16 -11.79 -7.08
CA GLU A 70 -5.09 -11.77 -5.94
C GLU A 70 -4.42 -11.20 -4.68
N LEU A 71 -3.14 -11.54 -4.46
CA LEU A 71 -2.34 -10.98 -3.37
C LEU A 71 -2.16 -9.46 -3.53
N ILE A 72 -1.83 -9.00 -4.75
CA ILE A 72 -1.71 -7.57 -5.04
C ILE A 72 -3.05 -6.86 -4.87
N ASN A 73 -4.15 -7.45 -5.33
CA ASN A 73 -5.49 -6.90 -5.14
C ASN A 73 -5.87 -6.80 -3.65
N SER A 74 -5.50 -7.80 -2.85
CA SER A 74 -5.72 -7.80 -1.40
C SER A 74 -4.93 -6.68 -0.71
N ILE A 75 -3.65 -6.50 -1.07
CA ILE A 75 -2.85 -5.37 -0.59
C ILE A 75 -3.50 -4.03 -0.98
N LYS A 76 -3.94 -3.91 -2.23
CA LYS A 76 -4.60 -2.68 -2.71
C LYS A 76 -5.87 -2.37 -1.91
N LEU A 77 -6.71 -3.38 -1.67
CA LEU A 77 -7.93 -3.25 -0.87
C LEU A 77 -7.63 -2.85 0.58
N GLU A 78 -6.59 -3.41 1.18
CA GLU A 78 -6.15 -2.99 2.51
C GLU A 78 -5.71 -1.53 2.51
N VAL A 79 -4.86 -1.11 1.58
CA VAL A 79 -4.44 0.30 1.47
C VAL A 79 -5.64 1.22 1.32
N GLU A 80 -6.61 0.87 0.46
CA GLU A 80 -7.85 1.65 0.32
C GLU A 80 -8.65 1.73 1.63
N TYR A 81 -8.75 0.63 2.37
CA TYR A 81 -9.45 0.59 3.65
C TYR A 81 -8.75 1.45 4.71
N ARG A 82 -7.43 1.31 4.86
CA ARG A 82 -6.63 2.10 5.81
C ARG A 82 -6.73 3.59 5.49
N MET A 83 -6.64 3.97 4.21
CA MET A 83 -6.75 5.37 3.81
C MET A 83 -8.13 5.96 4.09
N LYS A 84 -9.21 5.19 3.98
CA LYS A 84 -10.55 5.66 4.38
C LYS A 84 -10.63 5.99 5.88
N ILE A 85 -9.94 5.23 6.72
CA ILE A 85 -9.87 5.50 8.16
C ILE A 85 -9.03 6.76 8.44
N LEU A 86 -7.91 6.91 7.73
CA LEU A 86 -6.98 8.04 7.90
C LEU A 86 -7.51 9.38 7.39
N LEU A 87 -8.58 9.35 6.59
CA LEU A 87 -9.24 10.51 5.99
C LEU A 87 -10.58 10.86 6.65
N ALA A 88 -11.01 10.09 7.65
CA ALA A 88 -12.28 10.25 8.36
C ALA A 88 -12.15 11.13 9.62
#